data_AF-A4JU92-F1
#
_entry.id   AF-A4JU92-F1
#
_cell.length_a   1.000
_cell.length_b   1.000
_cell.length_c   1.000
_cell.angle_alpha   90.00
_cell.angle_beta   90.00
_cell.angle_gamma   90.00
#
_symmetry.space_group_name_H-M   'P 1'
#
loop_
_entity.id
_entity.type
_entity.pdbx_description
1 polymer ?
#
loop_
_entity_poly.entity_id
_entity_poly.type
_entity_poly.pdbx_seq_one_letter_code
_entity_poly.pdbx_strand_id
1 'polypeptide(L)'
;MGEANIRRMEVERVLTQVSGRQMSAREAANKIVGIVIPLLDSIPAGDPQKARASAWIERVLAAEPTISVSALSERCIGLGDLSGPINGEIGNFAGRLRLLATLDPRLDAIEV
;
A
#
# COMPACT_ATOMS: atom_id res chain seq x y z
N MET A 1 7.23 2.78 -22.33
CA MET A 1 6.48 2.33 -21.12
C MET A 1 6.10 3.57 -20.33
N GLY A 2 4.83 3.73 -19.95
CA GLY A 2 4.40 4.87 -19.13
C GLY A 2 4.75 4.67 -17.66
N GLU A 3 4.97 5.76 -16.95
CA GLU A 3 5.36 5.81 -15.53
C GLU A 3 4.40 5.03 -14.60
N ALA A 4 3.09 5.06 -14.91
CA ALA A 4 2.07 4.29 -14.20
C ALA A 4 2.24 2.76 -14.35
N ASN A 5 2.74 2.27 -15.49
CA ASN A 5 3.01 0.85 -15.65
C ASN A 5 4.22 0.39 -14.82
N ILE A 6 5.25 1.25 -14.69
CA ILE A 6 6.42 0.95 -13.87
C ILE A 6 6.00 0.81 -12.41
N ARG A 7 5.22 1.76 -11.89
CA ARG A 7 4.69 1.71 -10.52
C ARG A 7 3.84 0.47 -10.28
N ARG A 8 2.93 0.13 -11.21
CA ARG A 8 2.13 -1.10 -11.11
C ARG A 8 3.00 -2.35 -10.99
N MET A 9 4.05 -2.45 -11.80
CA MET A 9 5.00 -3.57 -11.74
C MET A 9 5.77 -3.62 -10.41
N GLU A 10 6.14 -2.46 -9.85
CA GLU A 10 6.78 -2.40 -8.53
C GLU A 10 5.84 -2.84 -7.40
N VAL A 11 4.58 -2.40 -7.43
CA VAL A 11 3.55 -2.85 -6.50
C VAL A 11 3.34 -4.38 -6.61
N GLU A 12 3.26 -4.91 -7.83
CA GLU A 12 3.18 -6.35 -8.09
C GLU A 12 4.36 -7.13 -7.56
N ARG A 13 5.57 -6.58 -7.74
CA ARG A 13 6.79 -7.17 -7.20
C ARG A 13 6.75 -7.22 -5.67
N VAL A 14 6.36 -6.13 -5.01
CA VAL A 14 6.21 -6.09 -3.54
C VAL A 14 5.23 -7.16 -3.07
N LEU A 15 4.05 -7.25 -3.67
CA LEU A 15 3.04 -8.27 -3.34
C LEU A 15 3.58 -9.70 -3.51
N THR A 16 4.32 -9.95 -4.60
CA THR A 16 4.92 -11.26 -4.87
C THR A 16 5.96 -11.62 -3.81
N GLN A 17 6.76 -10.65 -3.37
CA GLN A 17 7.77 -10.86 -2.32
C GLN A 17 7.14 -11.10 -0.95
N VAL A 18 6.06 -10.40 -0.60
CA VAL A 18 5.28 -10.65 0.62
C VAL A 18 4.67 -12.05 0.59
N SER A 19 4.02 -12.42 -0.52
CA SER A 19 3.43 -13.76 -0.69
C SER A 19 4.49 -14.87 -0.63
N GLY A 20 5.68 -14.62 -1.16
CA GLY A 20 6.82 -15.52 -1.09
C GLY A 20 7.57 -15.50 0.24
N ARG A 21 7.13 -14.71 1.23
CA ARG A 21 7.78 -14.52 2.54
C ARG A 21 9.22 -14.00 2.44
N GLN A 22 9.54 -13.34 1.33
CA GLN A 22 10.83 -12.69 1.09
C GLN A 22 10.84 -11.25 1.61
N MET A 23 9.69 -10.75 2.07
CA MET A 23 9.49 -9.39 2.53
C MET A 23 8.43 -9.37 3.62
N SER A 24 8.71 -8.66 4.71
CA SER A 24 7.72 -8.39 5.75
C SER A 24 6.63 -7.43 5.28
N ALA A 25 5.47 -7.44 5.91
CA ALA A 25 4.42 -6.47 5.62
C ALA A 25 4.88 -5.03 5.92
N ARG A 26 5.78 -4.83 6.89
CA ARG A 26 6.39 -3.53 7.17
C ARG A 26 7.30 -3.04 6.05
N GLU A 27 8.17 -3.89 5.52
CA GLU A 27 9.01 -3.54 4.37
C GLU A 27 8.18 -3.26 3.13
N ALA A 28 7.10 -4.03 2.93
CA ALA A 28 6.14 -3.79 1.87
C ALA A 28 5.47 -2.42 2.02
N ALA A 29 4.99 -2.08 3.22
CA ALA A 29 4.43 -0.78 3.54
C ALA A 29 5.39 0.37 3.19
N ASN A 30 6.65 0.28 3.63
CA ASN A 30 7.68 1.29 3.33
C ASN A 30 7.93 1.44 1.83
N LYS A 31 8.02 0.33 1.08
CA LYS A 31 8.20 0.38 -0.37
C LYS A 31 7.03 1.04 -1.08
N ILE A 32 5.81 0.72 -0.68
CA ILE A 32 4.60 1.28 -1.29
C ILE A 32 4.49 2.78 -0.96
N VAL A 33 4.80 3.19 0.26
CA VAL A 33 4.91 4.61 0.62
C VAL A 33 5.92 5.32 -0.29
N GLY A 34 7.08 4.72 -0.55
CA GLY A 34 8.08 5.27 -1.47
C GLY A 34 7.57 5.44 -2.91
N ILE A 35 6.62 4.63 -3.36
CA ILE A 35 5.95 4.76 -4.67
C ILE A 35 4.93 5.91 -4.66
N VAL A 36 4.25 6.14 -3.53
CA VAL A 36 3.17 7.12 -3.40
C VAL A 36 3.66 8.55 -3.12
N ILE A 37 4.78 8.72 -2.40
CA ILE A 37 5.35 10.05 -2.08
C ILE A 37 5.58 10.91 -3.34
N PRO A 38 6.22 10.40 -4.42
CA PRO A 38 6.41 11.20 -5.64
C PRO A 38 5.09 11.65 -6.29
N LEU A 39 4.01 10.86 -6.14
CA LEU A 39 2.69 11.23 -6.65
C LEU A 39 2.09 12.38 -5.84
N LEU A 40 2.25 12.38 -4.52
CA LEU A 40 1.83 13.47 -3.63
C LEU A 40 2.50 14.81 -3.97
N ASP A 41 3.77 14.77 -4.35
CA ASP A 41 4.52 15.96 -4.74
C ASP A 41 4.00 16.58 -6.04
N SER A 42 3.48 15.74 -6.95
CA SER A 42 2.84 16.20 -8.19
C SER A 42 1.42 16.78 -8.00
N ILE A 43 0.78 16.55 -6.85
CA ILE A 43 -0.55 17.08 -6.55
C ILE A 43 -0.45 18.54 -6.06
N PRO A 44 -1.26 19.47 -6.61
CA PRO A 44 -1.31 20.85 -6.15
C PRO A 44 -1.58 21.00 -4.65
N ALA A 45 -0.94 21.99 -4.03
CA ALA A 45 -1.25 22.36 -2.65
C ALA A 45 -2.72 22.81 -2.55
N GLY A 46 -3.45 22.28 -1.55
CA GLY A 46 -4.88 22.56 -1.36
C GLY A 46 -5.82 21.52 -1.98
N ASP A 47 -5.31 20.57 -2.77
CA ASP A 47 -6.12 19.45 -3.24
C ASP A 47 -6.46 18.51 -2.06
N PRO A 48 -7.74 18.21 -1.80
CA PRO A 48 -8.14 17.24 -0.77
C PRO A 48 -7.49 15.86 -0.93
N GLN A 49 -7.12 15.46 -2.15
CA GLN A 49 -6.40 14.21 -2.42
C GLN A 49 -5.01 14.22 -1.77
N LYS A 50 -4.31 15.35 -1.76
CA LYS A 50 -2.99 15.47 -1.15
C LYS A 50 -3.06 15.25 0.36
N ALA A 51 -3.99 15.94 1.04
CA ALA A 51 -4.19 15.79 2.48
C ALA A 51 -4.57 14.35 2.87
N ARG A 52 -5.40 13.69 2.06
CA ARG A 52 -5.83 12.30 2.30
C ARG A 52 -4.72 11.30 2.09
N ALA A 53 -3.94 11.43 1.01
CA ALA A 53 -2.80 10.56 0.75
C ALA A 53 -1.69 10.76 1.80
N SER A 54 -1.44 11.99 2.26
CA SER A 54 -0.53 12.25 3.40
C SER A 54 -1.02 11.59 4.70
N ALA A 55 -2.31 11.74 5.04
CA ALA A 55 -2.87 11.11 6.23
C ALA A 55 -2.88 9.57 6.17
N TRP A 56 -2.91 8.99 4.97
CA TRP A 56 -2.73 7.55 4.77
C TRP A 56 -1.28 7.13 4.99
N ILE A 57 -0.31 7.86 4.42
CA ILE A 57 1.12 7.59 4.65
C ILE A 57 1.41 7.62 6.16
N GLU A 58 0.91 8.64 6.85
CA GLU A 58 1.04 8.73 8.30
C GLU A 58 0.42 7.53 9.01
N ARG A 59 -0.77 7.07 8.62
CA ARG A 59 -1.39 5.86 9.20
C ARG A 59 -0.62 4.57 8.93
N VAL A 60 0.00 4.46 7.76
CA VAL A 60 0.83 3.31 7.38
C VAL A 60 2.17 3.33 8.13
N LEU A 61 2.79 4.50 8.26
CA LEU A 61 4.07 4.69 8.95
C LEU A 61 3.95 4.76 10.48
N ALA A 62 2.79 5.17 11.00
CA ALA A 62 2.49 5.17 12.43
C ALA A 62 2.22 3.75 12.98
N ALA A 63 2.36 2.71 12.15
CA ALA A 63 2.29 1.33 12.61
C ALA A 63 3.42 1.00 13.58
N GLU A 64 3.04 0.29 14.62
CA GLU A 64 3.84 -0.48 15.56
C GLU A 64 5.04 -1.19 14.90
N PRO A 65 6.04 -1.64 15.69
CA PRO A 65 7.20 -2.37 15.16
C PRO A 65 6.83 -3.52 14.20
N THR A 66 5.64 -4.09 14.41
CA THR A 66 5.01 -5.21 13.71
C THR A 66 3.69 -4.77 13.04
N ILE A 67 3.47 -5.16 11.78
CA ILE A 67 2.17 -5.03 11.10
C ILE A 67 1.86 -6.33 10.36
N SER A 68 0.64 -6.86 10.48
CA SER A 68 0.21 -8.04 9.73
C SER A 68 -0.22 -7.68 8.30
N VAL A 69 -0.37 -8.68 7.43
CA VAL A 69 -0.83 -8.46 6.04
C VAL A 69 -2.29 -7.98 6.00
N SER A 70 -3.15 -8.50 6.89
CA SER A 70 -4.54 -8.05 7.05
C SER A 70 -4.61 -6.63 7.58
N ALA A 71 -3.81 -6.28 8.60
CA ALA A 71 -3.75 -4.93 9.14
C ALA A 71 -3.24 -3.93 8.08
N LEU A 72 -2.25 -4.31 7.28
CA LEU A 72 -1.78 -3.49 6.16
C LEU A 72 -2.88 -3.32 5.10
N SER A 73 -3.60 -4.38 4.77
CA SER A 73 -4.75 -4.32 3.86
C SER A 73 -5.80 -3.32 4.37
N GLU A 74 -6.23 -3.43 5.63
CA GLU A 74 -7.24 -2.54 6.22
C GLU A 74 -6.81 -1.08 6.20
N ARG A 75 -5.54 -0.80 6.49
CA ARG A 75 -4.99 0.57 6.42
C ARG A 75 -4.99 1.11 4.99
N CYS A 76 -4.86 0.26 3.97
CA CYS A 76 -4.93 0.64 2.57
C CYS A 76 -6.39 0.80 2.05
N ILE A 77 -7.37 0.07 2.60
CA ILE A 77 -8.77 0.13 2.16
C ILE A 77 -9.37 1.54 2.35
N GLY A 78 -8.94 2.28 3.37
CA GLY A 78 -9.43 3.64 3.65
C GLY A 78 -9.22 4.68 2.53
N LEU A 79 -8.50 4.33 1.46
CA LEU A 79 -8.32 5.15 0.25
C LEU A 79 -9.08 4.64 -0.99
N GLY A 80 -9.58 3.40 -0.99
CA GLY A 80 -10.31 2.82 -2.13
C GLY A 80 -11.62 3.56 -2.45
N ASP A 81 -12.20 4.24 -1.46
CA ASP A 81 -13.42 5.05 -1.60
C ASP A 81 -13.19 6.45 -2.19
N LEU A 82 -11.95 6.79 -2.56
CA LEU A 82 -11.60 8.09 -3.09
C LEU A 82 -11.43 8.02 -4.62
N SER A 83 -12.01 8.94 -5.37
CA SER A 83 -11.84 9.02 -6.82
C SER A 83 -10.44 9.56 -7.18
N GLY A 84 -9.80 9.03 -8.24
CA GLY A 84 -8.53 9.56 -8.77
C GLY A 84 -7.45 8.50 -9.11
N PRO A 85 -6.37 8.89 -9.82
CA PRO A 85 -5.34 7.98 -10.31
C PRO A 85 -4.53 7.30 -9.19
N ILE A 86 -4.27 7.99 -8.07
CA ILE A 86 -3.56 7.44 -6.91
C ILE A 86 -4.41 6.39 -6.19
N ASN A 87 -5.72 6.59 -6.16
CA ASN A 87 -6.63 5.74 -5.40
C ASN A 87 -6.93 4.42 -6.08
N GLY A 88 -6.94 4.38 -7.42
CA GLY A 88 -7.04 3.13 -8.16
C GLY A 88 -5.87 2.18 -7.87
N GLU A 89 -4.65 2.73 -7.73
CA GLU A 89 -3.46 1.94 -7.42
C GLU A 89 -3.46 1.46 -5.96
N ILE A 90 -3.81 2.33 -5.01
CA ILE A 90 -3.84 1.98 -3.58
C ILE A 90 -5.00 1.03 -3.25
N GLY A 91 -6.19 1.26 -3.81
CA GLY A 91 -7.35 0.37 -3.66
C GLY A 91 -7.11 -1.02 -4.25
N ASN A 92 -6.47 -1.09 -5.41
CA ASN A 92 -6.06 -2.37 -6.00
C ASN A 92 -5.02 -3.10 -5.13
N PHE A 93 -4.03 -2.37 -4.61
CA PHE A 93 -3.06 -2.93 -3.68
C PHE A 93 -3.73 -3.47 -2.40
N ALA A 94 -4.64 -2.69 -1.80
CA ALA A 94 -5.41 -3.08 -0.62
C ALA A 94 -6.22 -4.36 -0.86
N GLY A 95 -6.95 -4.42 -1.98
CA GLY A 95 -7.74 -5.59 -2.36
C GLY A 95 -6.88 -6.84 -2.54
N ARG A 96 -5.66 -6.69 -3.09
CA ARG A 96 -4.73 -7.82 -3.27
C ARG A 96 -4.10 -8.27 -1.96
N LEU A 97 -3.77 -7.36 -1.04
CA LEU A 97 -3.34 -7.73 0.31
C LEU A 97 -4.44 -8.47 1.06
N ARG A 98 -5.69 -8.01 0.97
CA ARG A 98 -6.85 -8.71 1.56
C ARG A 98 -6.99 -10.13 1.02
N LEU A 99 -6.88 -10.27 -0.31
CA LEU A 99 -6.94 -11.57 -0.97
C LEU A 99 -5.80 -12.48 -0.51
N LEU A 100 -4.58 -11.95 -0.40
CA LEU A 100 -3.42 -12.69 0.10
C LEU A 100 -3.62 -13.16 1.55
N ALA A 101 -4.07 -12.28 2.44
CA ALA A 101 -4.36 -12.62 3.83
C ALA A 101 -5.47 -13.68 3.94
N THR A 102 -6.45 -13.65 3.03
CA THR A 102 -7.55 -14.64 2.99
C THR A 102 -7.10 -15.99 2.45
N LEU A 103 -6.25 -16.01 1.41
CA LEU A 103 -5.80 -17.24 0.74
C LEU A 103 -4.67 -17.96 1.49
N ASP A 104 -3.80 -17.22 2.18
CA ASP A 104 -2.77 -17.79 3.06
C ASP A 104 -2.81 -17.09 4.44
N PRO A 105 -3.68 -17.53 5.37
CA PRO A 105 -3.78 -16.98 6.71
C PRO A 105 -2.47 -17.06 7.51
N ARG A 106 -1.53 -17.92 7.09
CA ARG A 106 -0.21 -18.03 7.73
C ARG A 106 0.67 -16.84 7.42
N LEU A 107 0.40 -16.07 6.35
CA LEU A 107 1.05 -14.78 6.10
C LEU A 107 0.66 -13.73 7.14
N ASP A 108 -0.55 -13.86 7.68
CA ASP A 108 -1.07 -12.95 8.70
C ASP A 108 -0.54 -13.27 10.10
N ALA A 109 -0.21 -14.54 10.33
CA ALA A 109 0.46 -15.02 11.53
C ALA A 109 1.96 -14.66 11.57
N ILE A 110 2.52 -14.07 10.50
CA ILE A 110 3.89 -13.57 10.52
C ILE A 110 3.83 -12.16 11.14
N GLU A 111 3.78 -12.11 12.47
CA GLU A 111 4.34 -10.98 13.20
C GLU A 111 5.82 -10.87 12.77
N VAL A 112 6.17 -9.80 12.05
CA VAL A 112 7.57 -9.37 11.83
C VAL A 112 7.75 -7.94 12.27
#